data_AF-A0A7Y0SH48-F1
#
_entry.id   AF-A0A7Y0SH48-F1
#
_cell.length_a   1.000
_cell.length_b   1.000
_cell.length_c   1.000
_cell.angle_alpha   90.00
_cell.angle_beta   90.00
_cell.angle_gamma   90.00
#
_symmetry.space_group_name_H-M   'P 1'
#
loop_
_entity.id
_entity.type
_entity.pdbx_description
1 polymer ?
#
loop_
_entity_poly.entity_id
_entity_poly.type
_entity_poly.pdbx_seq_one_letter_code
_entity_poly.pdbx_strand_id
1 'polypeptide(L)'
;MSLWGFLGAGLAYLLMTFTFVFGGIFWLCAEGNTLRETKRQSSIMSGIIVCTMGTWVIAFSIYIYGYFWDNSSHYYFYLLAPWPLAIVGITLRNHWVSQYASVKQEKNEKWQRHWREILGEDTEDLPPYRYDYGLYSGIWQANETLREQCFAALTHGNSVYERVKAFQKMTTHKHNIDDQILLSKLAQLENEIIQALEQHSQKNVSIETGSGTLCKESKRNVYRHENGPTKEQLYDSINLQHDLDRELRNIIYGSLGDDGLDEYFFLRAPLEELTENETAINWMLWGLVSNHFDVDPYQTALELNLMNAEPRWGQDERFVVVTTAV
;
A
#
# COMPACT_ATOMS: atom_id res chain seq x y z
N MET A 1 -0.10 -49.41 27.39
CA MET A 1 -0.36 -49.13 25.96
C MET A 1 -0.52 -50.44 25.20
N SER A 2 -1.53 -50.55 24.33
CA SER A 2 -1.42 -51.49 23.21
C SER A 2 -0.56 -50.81 22.14
N LEU A 3 0.47 -51.51 21.65
CA LEU A 3 1.31 -51.08 20.53
C LEU A 3 0.44 -50.60 19.33
N TRP A 4 -0.75 -51.19 19.21
CA TRP A 4 -1.76 -50.90 18.21
C TRP A 4 -2.40 -49.51 18.31
N GLY A 5 -2.59 -48.95 19.51
CA GLY A 5 -3.12 -47.60 19.68
C GLY A 5 -2.15 -46.53 19.20
N PHE A 6 -0.87 -46.70 19.51
CA PHE A 6 0.20 -45.80 19.06
C PHE A 6 0.44 -45.89 17.56
N LEU A 7 0.52 -47.11 17.02
CA LEU A 7 0.69 -47.33 15.58
C LEU A 7 -0.53 -46.84 14.79
N GLY A 8 -1.74 -47.01 15.32
CA GLY A 8 -2.97 -46.50 14.71
C GLY A 8 -3.04 -44.97 14.66
N ALA A 9 -2.72 -44.30 15.77
CA ALA A 9 -2.65 -42.84 15.82
C ALA A 9 -1.54 -42.28 14.92
N GLY A 10 -0.37 -42.94 14.90
CA GLY A 10 0.74 -42.59 14.02
C GLY A 10 0.39 -42.76 12.54
N LEU A 11 -0.30 -43.84 12.16
CA LEU A 11 -0.74 -44.08 10.78
C LEU A 11 -1.80 -43.06 10.34
N ALA A 12 -2.78 -42.77 11.20
CA ALA A 12 -3.81 -41.76 10.94
C ALA A 12 -3.19 -40.35 10.78
N TYR A 13 -2.21 -40.01 11.63
CA TYR A 13 -1.44 -38.77 11.52
C TYR A 13 -0.70 -38.67 10.19
N LEU A 14 0.01 -39.74 9.81
CA LEU A 14 0.82 -39.78 8.60
C LEU A 14 -0.07 -39.68 7.35
N LEU A 15 -1.19 -40.41 7.31
CA LEU A 15 -2.14 -40.36 6.20
C LEU A 15 -2.82 -38.99 6.07
N MET A 16 -3.27 -38.39 7.18
CA MET A 16 -3.90 -37.07 7.16
C MET A 16 -2.91 -35.98 6.74
N THR A 17 -1.70 -36.00 7.29
CA THR A 17 -0.63 -35.06 6.93
C THR A 17 -0.22 -35.22 5.47
N PHE A 18 -0.05 -36.46 5.01
CA PHE A 18 0.28 -36.74 3.61
C PHE A 18 -0.81 -36.24 2.67
N THR A 19 -2.08 -36.50 2.98
CA THR A 19 -3.22 -36.06 2.15
C THR A 19 -3.31 -34.53 2.12
N PHE A 20 -3.12 -33.85 3.26
CA PHE A 20 -3.16 -32.38 3.33
C PHE A 20 -1.97 -31.72 2.61
N VAL A 21 -0.76 -32.25 2.79
CA VAL A 21 0.46 -31.67 2.21
C VAL A 21 0.53 -31.98 0.71
N PHE A 22 0.40 -33.23 0.30
CA PHE A 22 0.48 -33.60 -1.11
C PHE A 22 -0.76 -33.20 -1.90
N GLY A 23 -1.96 -33.26 -1.29
CA GLY A 23 -3.18 -32.73 -1.89
C GLY A 23 -3.10 -31.21 -2.10
N GLY A 24 -2.59 -30.48 -1.11
CA GLY A 24 -2.32 -29.05 -1.21
C GLY A 24 -1.30 -28.71 -2.29
N ILE A 25 -0.15 -29.39 -2.31
CA ILE A 25 0.90 -29.17 -3.33
C ILE A 25 0.39 -29.52 -4.73
N PHE A 26 -0.37 -30.61 -4.90
CA PHE A 26 -0.90 -31.00 -6.20
C PHE A 26 -1.93 -30.00 -6.74
N TRP A 27 -2.82 -29.51 -5.86
CA TRP A 27 -3.77 -28.45 -6.20
C TRP A 27 -3.04 -27.15 -6.58
N LEU A 28 -2.02 -26.75 -5.80
CA LEU A 28 -1.18 -25.60 -6.09
C LEU A 28 -0.41 -25.71 -7.42
N CYS A 29 0.07 -26.91 -7.78
CA CYS A 29 0.72 -27.16 -9.07
C CYS A 29 -0.28 -27.13 -10.23
N ALA A 30 -1.50 -27.62 -10.04
CA ALA A 30 -2.55 -27.62 -11.06
C ALA A 30 -3.10 -26.21 -11.33
N GLU A 31 -3.31 -25.41 -10.28
CA GLU A 31 -3.80 -24.03 -10.39
C GLU A 31 -2.67 -23.04 -10.71
N GLY A 32 -1.44 -23.33 -10.31
CA GLY A 32 -0.26 -22.52 -10.63
C GLY A 32 0.06 -22.46 -12.13
N ASN A 33 -0.37 -23.43 -12.93
CA ASN A 33 -0.20 -23.42 -14.39
C ASN A 33 -1.16 -22.46 -15.11
N THR A 34 -2.19 -21.95 -14.45
CA THR A 34 -3.19 -21.04 -15.05
C THR A 34 -3.07 -19.59 -14.54
N LEU A 35 -2.15 -19.32 -13.61
CA LEU A 35 -1.98 -18.02 -12.95
C LEU A 35 -0.70 -17.31 -13.40
N ARG A 36 -0.77 -15.97 -13.55
CA ARG A 36 0.42 -15.10 -13.70
C ARG A 36 1.37 -15.30 -12.52
N GLU A 37 2.66 -15.11 -12.76
CA GLU A 37 3.77 -15.50 -11.87
C GLU A 37 3.64 -15.00 -10.43
N THR A 38 3.15 -13.79 -10.20
CA THR A 38 2.97 -13.19 -8.87
C THR A 38 1.72 -13.71 -8.15
N LYS A 39 0.61 -13.92 -8.88
CA LYS A 39 -0.61 -14.56 -8.35
C LYS A 39 -0.37 -16.03 -8.01
N ARG A 40 0.50 -16.70 -8.78
CA ARG A 40 1.00 -18.06 -8.50
C ARG A 40 1.81 -18.10 -7.20
N GLN A 41 2.74 -17.17 -6.98
CA GLN A 41 3.52 -17.07 -5.73
C GLN A 41 2.63 -16.84 -4.50
N SER A 42 1.68 -15.90 -4.58
CA SER A 42 0.72 -15.64 -3.48
C SER A 42 -0.13 -16.88 -3.18
N SER A 43 -0.63 -17.58 -4.21
CA SER A 43 -1.46 -18.77 -4.03
C SER A 43 -0.68 -19.91 -3.35
N ILE A 44 0.58 -20.13 -3.76
CA ILE A 44 1.45 -21.14 -3.14
C ILE A 44 1.77 -20.78 -1.68
N MET A 45 2.04 -19.51 -1.35
CA MET A 45 2.20 -19.09 0.06
C MET A 45 0.95 -19.39 0.89
N SER A 46 -0.23 -19.01 0.40
CA SER A 46 -1.49 -19.27 1.09
C SER A 46 -1.73 -20.75 1.32
N GLY A 47 -1.45 -21.60 0.32
CA GLY A 47 -1.57 -23.04 0.46
C GLY A 47 -0.59 -23.62 1.49
N ILE A 48 0.66 -23.17 1.53
CA ILE A 48 1.64 -23.60 2.56
C ILE A 48 1.17 -23.21 3.97
N ILE A 49 0.62 -22.00 4.15
CA ILE A 49 0.08 -21.54 5.44
C ILE A 49 -1.07 -22.43 5.88
N VAL A 50 -2.04 -22.70 4.99
CA VAL A 50 -3.19 -23.55 5.29
C VAL A 50 -2.76 -24.98 5.63
N CYS A 51 -1.82 -25.57 4.87
CA CYS A 51 -1.27 -26.89 5.17
C CYS A 51 -0.53 -26.91 6.52
N THR A 52 0.20 -25.84 6.85
CA THR A 52 0.92 -25.72 8.13
C THR A 52 -0.06 -25.65 9.29
N MET A 53 -1.09 -24.80 9.21
CA MET A 53 -2.14 -24.67 10.23
C MET A 53 -2.91 -25.99 10.40
N GLY A 54 -3.31 -26.64 9.31
CA GLY A 54 -3.97 -27.95 9.36
C GLY A 54 -3.12 -29.02 10.05
N THR A 55 -1.82 -29.09 9.73
CA THR A 55 -0.89 -30.05 10.36
C THR A 55 -0.72 -29.78 11.86
N TRP A 56 -0.69 -28.51 12.28
CA TRP A 56 -0.67 -28.13 13.69
C TRP A 56 -1.95 -28.52 14.43
N VAL A 57 -3.12 -28.30 13.82
CA VAL A 57 -4.41 -28.70 14.40
C VAL A 57 -4.43 -30.22 14.62
N ILE A 58 -4.04 -31.00 13.62
CA ILE A 58 -4.00 -32.48 13.74
C ILE A 58 -3.01 -32.90 14.83
N ALA A 59 -1.79 -32.33 14.86
CA ALA A 59 -0.79 -32.63 15.87
C ALA A 59 -1.29 -32.32 17.28
N PHE A 60 -1.97 -31.18 17.46
CA PHE A 60 -2.53 -30.77 18.74
C PHE A 60 -3.72 -31.64 19.18
N SER A 61 -4.60 -32.04 18.25
CA SER A 61 -5.70 -32.98 18.54
C SER A 61 -5.18 -34.33 19.03
N ILE A 62 -4.12 -34.85 18.42
CA ILE A 62 -3.47 -36.10 18.84
C ILE A 62 -2.78 -35.95 20.19
N TYR A 63 -2.14 -34.80 20.45
CA TYR A 63 -1.57 -34.48 21.75
C TYR A 63 -2.63 -34.44 22.86
N ILE A 64 -3.75 -33.73 22.65
CA ILE A 64 -4.88 -33.69 23.60
C ILE A 64 -5.41 -35.10 23.87
N TYR A 65 -5.62 -35.90 22.81
CA TYR A 65 -6.08 -37.28 22.96
C TYR A 65 -5.11 -38.11 23.82
N GLY A 66 -3.82 -38.04 23.51
CA GLY A 66 -2.78 -38.75 24.26
C GLY A 66 -2.67 -38.32 25.72
N TYR A 67 -2.85 -37.03 25.99
CA TYR A 67 -2.77 -36.45 27.33
C TYR A 67 -3.97 -36.82 28.20
N PHE A 68 -5.20 -36.68 27.69
CA PHE A 68 -6.42 -36.86 28.48
C PHE A 68 -6.96 -38.30 28.49
N TRP A 69 -6.78 -39.06 27.41
CA TRP A 69 -7.38 -40.41 27.27
C TRP A 69 -6.37 -41.55 27.40
N ASP A 70 -5.11 -41.37 27.01
CA ASP A 70 -4.07 -42.43 27.06
C ASP A 70 -3.04 -42.21 28.19
N ASN A 71 -3.11 -41.05 28.88
CA ASN A 71 -2.26 -40.66 30.02
C ASN A 71 -0.75 -40.88 29.76
N SER A 72 -0.32 -40.66 28.51
CA SER A 72 1.03 -40.97 28.02
C SER A 72 1.72 -39.71 27.53
N SER A 73 2.94 -39.48 27.99
CA SER A 73 3.70 -38.27 27.64
C SER A 73 4.19 -38.28 26.20
N HIS A 74 4.33 -39.43 25.54
CA HIS A 74 5.03 -39.54 24.25
C HIS A 74 4.32 -38.87 23.05
N TYR A 75 3.08 -38.40 23.20
CA TYR A 75 2.37 -37.73 22.11
C TYR A 75 2.91 -36.33 21.79
N TYR A 76 3.81 -35.75 22.61
CA TYR A 76 4.49 -34.50 22.26
C TYR A 76 5.36 -34.63 20.99
N PHE A 77 5.81 -35.85 20.62
CA PHE A 77 6.62 -36.06 19.42
C PHE A 77 5.86 -35.65 18.14
N TYR A 78 4.53 -35.74 18.12
CA TYR A 78 3.72 -35.32 16.98
C TYR A 78 3.69 -33.80 16.80
N LEU A 79 4.04 -33.01 17.83
CA LEU A 79 4.18 -31.55 17.74
C LEU A 79 5.47 -31.13 16.99
N LEU A 80 6.40 -32.05 16.73
CA LEU A 80 7.61 -31.77 15.94
C LEU A 80 7.35 -31.81 14.42
N ALA A 81 6.37 -32.57 13.98
CA ALA A 81 6.11 -32.81 12.56
C ALA A 81 5.53 -31.60 11.76
N PRO A 82 4.86 -30.60 12.37
CA PRO A 82 4.52 -29.35 11.68
C PRO A 82 5.72 -28.44 11.36
N TRP A 83 6.85 -28.59 12.07
CA TRP A 83 7.99 -27.67 11.97
C TRP A 83 8.70 -27.68 10.61
N PRO A 84 8.97 -28.83 9.97
CA PRO A 84 9.53 -28.85 8.62
C PRO A 84 8.70 -28.06 7.60
N LEU A 85 7.37 -28.13 7.65
CA LEU A 85 6.49 -27.36 6.76
C LEU A 85 6.59 -25.85 7.03
N ALA A 86 6.62 -25.46 8.30
CA ALA A 86 6.81 -24.06 8.68
C ALA A 86 8.18 -23.52 8.23
N ILE A 87 9.24 -24.30 8.39
CA ILE A 87 10.59 -23.95 7.93
C ILE A 87 10.62 -23.79 6.41
N VAL A 88 10.05 -24.74 5.67
CA VAL A 88 9.95 -24.66 4.20
C VAL A 88 9.12 -23.45 3.75
N GLY A 89 8.04 -23.12 4.44
CA GLY A 89 7.25 -21.93 4.16
C GLY A 89 8.03 -20.63 4.38
N ILE A 90 8.79 -20.55 5.46
CA ILE A 90 9.64 -19.38 5.76
C ILE A 90 10.78 -19.27 4.73
N THR A 91 11.44 -20.36 4.36
CA THR A 91 12.54 -20.33 3.39
C THR A 91 12.06 -19.95 1.99
N LEU A 92 10.92 -20.51 1.54
CA LEU A 92 10.30 -20.14 0.27
C LEU A 92 9.87 -18.67 0.26
N ARG A 93 9.23 -18.19 1.34
CA ARG A 93 8.89 -16.77 1.50
C ARG A 93 10.12 -15.89 1.38
N ASN A 94 11.20 -16.21 2.11
CA ASN A 94 12.43 -15.41 2.09
C ASN A 94 13.08 -15.43 0.71
N HIS A 95 13.07 -16.57 0.02
CA HIS A 95 13.56 -16.70 -1.34
C HIS A 95 12.77 -15.82 -2.30
N TRP A 96 11.44 -15.84 -2.25
CA TRP A 96 10.61 -14.99 -3.11
C TRP A 96 10.70 -13.51 -2.79
N VAL A 97 10.75 -13.14 -1.51
CA VAL A 97 11.00 -11.75 -1.11
C VAL A 97 12.35 -11.26 -1.65
N SER A 98 13.38 -12.11 -1.59
CA SER A 98 14.69 -11.79 -2.17
C SER A 98 14.65 -11.69 -3.68
N GLN A 99 13.97 -12.60 -4.38
CA GLN A 99 13.83 -12.55 -5.84
C GLN A 99 13.04 -11.33 -6.31
N TYR A 100 11.95 -11.01 -5.62
CA TYR A 100 11.15 -9.82 -5.92
C TYR A 100 11.97 -8.54 -5.69
N ALA A 101 12.71 -8.47 -4.57
CA ALA A 101 13.62 -7.37 -4.31
C ALA A 101 14.68 -7.21 -5.40
N SER A 102 15.25 -8.30 -5.92
CA SER A 102 16.21 -8.24 -7.02
C SER A 102 15.57 -7.80 -8.33
N VAL A 103 14.37 -8.29 -8.68
CA VAL A 103 13.66 -7.88 -9.90
C VAL A 103 13.28 -6.40 -9.85
N LYS A 104 12.78 -5.93 -8.69
CA LYS A 104 12.48 -4.52 -8.47
C LYS A 104 13.72 -3.64 -8.60
N GLN A 105 14.84 -4.08 -8.04
CA GLN A 105 16.11 -3.37 -8.18
C GLN A 105 16.54 -3.30 -9.65
N GLU A 106 16.45 -4.41 -10.39
CA GLU A 106 16.80 -4.44 -11.81
C GLU A 106 15.91 -3.50 -12.66
N LYS A 107 14.60 -3.46 -12.39
CA LYS A 107 13.69 -2.51 -13.07
C LYS A 107 14.04 -1.06 -12.75
N ASN A 108 14.27 -0.74 -11.48
CA ASN A 108 14.67 0.60 -11.08
C ASN A 108 15.99 1.02 -11.72
N GLU A 109 17.00 0.14 -11.74
CA GLU A 109 18.28 0.40 -12.39
C GLU A 109 18.13 0.61 -13.91
N LYS A 110 17.22 -0.12 -14.57
CA LYS A 110 16.90 0.08 -15.99
C LYS A 110 16.29 1.45 -16.25
N TRP A 111 15.28 1.85 -15.47
CA TRP A 111 14.66 3.18 -15.61
C TRP A 111 15.62 4.31 -15.24
N GLN A 112 16.39 4.14 -14.16
CA GLN A 112 17.44 5.06 -13.72
C GLN A 112 18.47 5.29 -14.82
N ARG A 113 19.01 4.20 -15.40
CA ARG A 113 19.95 4.28 -16.52
C ARG A 113 19.33 5.02 -17.70
N HIS A 114 18.12 4.63 -18.09
CA HIS A 114 17.48 5.21 -19.26
C HIS A 114 17.16 6.70 -19.09
N TRP A 115 16.74 7.13 -17.89
CA TRP A 115 16.57 8.54 -17.60
C TRP A 115 17.90 9.29 -17.67
N ARG A 116 18.97 8.74 -17.09
CA ARG A 116 20.31 9.34 -17.20
C ARG A 116 20.80 9.45 -18.64
N GLU A 117 20.56 8.44 -19.47
CA GLU A 117 20.85 8.49 -20.92
C GLU A 117 20.12 9.64 -21.61
N ILE A 118 18.82 9.80 -21.35
CA ILE A 118 18.00 10.90 -21.90
C ILE A 118 18.54 12.26 -21.44
N LEU A 119 18.94 12.36 -20.17
CA LEU A 119 19.49 13.56 -19.57
C LEU A 119 20.94 13.85 -20.00
N GLY A 120 21.60 12.92 -20.70
CA GLY A 120 23.00 13.04 -21.11
C GLY A 120 23.99 12.89 -19.94
N GLU A 121 23.59 12.19 -18.88
CA GLU A 121 24.40 11.90 -17.70
C GLU A 121 25.18 10.58 -17.85
N ASP A 122 26.19 10.39 -16.99
CA ASP A 122 26.98 9.16 -16.96
C ASP A 122 26.14 7.95 -16.50
N THR A 123 26.42 6.80 -17.10
CA THR A 123 25.71 5.52 -16.91
C THR A 123 26.63 4.36 -16.56
N GLU A 124 27.96 4.56 -16.55
CA GLU A 124 28.93 3.51 -16.28
C GLU A 124 28.89 3.06 -14.81
N ASP A 125 28.88 4.00 -13.86
CA ASP A 125 28.84 3.75 -12.42
C ASP A 125 27.58 4.33 -11.75
N LEU A 126 26.46 3.60 -11.87
CA LEU A 126 25.19 4.02 -11.28
C LEU A 126 25.19 3.85 -9.75
N PRO A 127 24.88 4.91 -8.96
CA PRO A 127 24.62 4.74 -7.54
C PRO A 127 23.34 3.92 -7.33
N PRO A 128 23.15 3.28 -6.16
CA PRO A 128 21.86 2.65 -5.85
C PRO A 128 20.73 3.68 -5.98
N TYR A 129 19.64 3.34 -6.67
CA TYR A 129 18.56 4.28 -7.00
C TYR A 129 18.20 5.19 -5.84
N ARG A 130 17.97 4.62 -4.65
CA ARG A 130 17.62 5.34 -3.40
C ARG A 130 18.50 6.56 -3.10
N TYR A 131 19.75 6.56 -3.53
CA TYR A 131 20.75 7.60 -3.27
C TYR A 131 21.13 8.38 -4.53
N ASP A 132 20.36 8.26 -5.60
CA ASP A 132 20.60 8.96 -6.86
C ASP A 132 20.04 10.40 -6.86
N TYR A 133 20.54 11.21 -5.93
CA TYR A 133 20.16 12.63 -5.82
C TYR A 133 20.50 13.44 -7.07
N GLY A 134 21.52 13.00 -7.83
CA GLY A 134 21.88 13.60 -9.12
C GLY A 134 20.73 13.47 -10.11
N LEU A 135 20.18 12.26 -10.27
CA LEU A 135 19.03 12.03 -11.14
C LEU A 135 17.77 12.77 -10.64
N TYR A 136 17.48 12.69 -9.34
CA TYR A 136 16.25 13.26 -8.77
C TYR A 136 16.16 14.78 -8.94
N SER A 137 17.30 15.47 -8.83
CA SER A 137 17.38 16.93 -9.03
C SER A 137 17.62 17.29 -10.51
N GLY A 138 18.42 16.50 -11.22
CA GLY A 138 18.80 16.72 -12.62
C GLY A 138 17.60 16.73 -13.57
N ILE A 139 16.61 15.86 -13.34
CA ILE A 139 15.38 15.82 -14.13
C ILE A 139 14.65 17.18 -14.13
N TRP A 140 14.66 17.93 -13.03
CA TRP A 140 13.97 19.22 -12.93
C TRP A 140 14.76 20.40 -13.51
N GLN A 141 16.08 20.23 -13.68
CA GLN A 141 16.94 21.18 -14.37
C GLN A 141 16.89 21.00 -15.89
N ALA A 142 16.44 19.83 -16.35
CA ALA A 142 16.30 19.54 -17.77
C ALA A 142 15.16 20.32 -18.44
N ASN A 143 15.32 20.54 -19.75
CA ASN A 143 14.26 21.15 -20.55
C ASN A 143 13.01 20.26 -20.60
N GLU A 144 11.87 20.85 -20.97
CA GLU A 144 10.57 20.15 -21.00
C GLU A 144 10.58 18.91 -21.90
N THR A 145 11.25 18.97 -23.05
CA THR A 145 11.33 17.85 -24.00
C THR A 145 12.03 16.62 -23.40
N LEU A 146 13.14 16.82 -22.70
CA LEU A 146 13.86 15.72 -22.03
C LEU A 146 13.04 15.18 -20.86
N ARG A 147 12.39 16.05 -20.08
CA ARG A 147 11.49 15.64 -19.00
C ARG A 147 10.35 14.76 -19.51
N GLU A 148 9.71 15.18 -20.60
CA GLU A 148 8.63 14.41 -21.22
C GLU A 148 9.12 13.03 -21.69
N GLN A 149 10.31 12.95 -22.30
CA GLN A 149 10.91 11.67 -22.70
C GLN A 149 11.18 10.74 -21.50
N CYS A 150 11.71 11.27 -20.39
CA CYS A 150 11.93 10.49 -19.18
C CYS A 150 10.62 9.88 -18.66
N PHE A 151 9.58 10.70 -18.49
CA PHE A 151 8.28 10.19 -18.01
C PHE A 151 7.61 9.25 -19.02
N ALA A 152 7.77 9.47 -20.32
CA ALA A 152 7.26 8.59 -21.36
C ALA A 152 7.91 7.20 -21.41
N ALA A 153 9.08 7.03 -20.77
CA ALA A 153 9.73 5.73 -20.65
C ALA A 153 9.05 4.79 -19.65
N LEU A 154 8.19 5.33 -18.78
CA LEU A 154 7.38 4.56 -17.84
C LEU A 154 6.00 4.30 -18.47
N THR A 155 5.37 3.17 -18.15
CA THR A 155 4.09 2.75 -18.74
C THR A 155 2.99 3.78 -18.49
N HIS A 156 2.92 4.32 -17.27
CA HIS A 156 1.92 5.31 -16.87
C HIS A 156 2.52 6.68 -16.56
N GLY A 157 3.81 6.89 -16.86
CA GLY A 157 4.53 8.10 -16.46
C GLY A 157 3.99 9.37 -17.12
N ASN A 158 3.47 9.30 -18.35
CA ASN A 158 2.84 10.45 -19.00
C ASN A 158 1.65 11.00 -18.20
N SER A 159 0.81 10.13 -17.62
CA SER A 159 -0.33 10.56 -16.80
C SER A 159 0.12 11.32 -15.55
N VAL A 160 1.25 10.91 -14.95
CA VAL A 160 1.87 11.63 -13.82
C VAL A 160 2.47 12.95 -14.31
N TYR A 161 3.15 12.95 -15.45
CA TYR A 161 3.81 14.15 -15.98
C TYR A 161 2.82 15.25 -16.40
N GLU A 162 1.64 14.90 -16.91
CA GLU A 162 0.59 15.89 -17.17
C GLU A 162 0.17 16.62 -15.87
N ARG A 163 0.09 15.90 -14.75
CA ARG A 163 -0.18 16.50 -13.44
C ARG A 163 0.99 17.35 -12.95
N VAL A 164 2.24 16.91 -13.17
CA VAL A 164 3.42 17.74 -12.89
C VAL A 164 3.38 19.05 -13.66
N LYS A 165 3.08 19.02 -14.97
CA LYS A 165 2.95 20.23 -15.80
C LYS A 165 1.83 21.14 -15.31
N ALA A 166 0.72 20.57 -14.86
CA ALA A 166 -0.38 21.32 -14.27
C ALA A 166 0.03 21.96 -12.92
N PHE A 167 0.68 21.21 -12.03
CA PHE A 167 1.19 21.70 -10.75
C PHE A 167 2.11 22.91 -10.91
N GLN A 168 3.07 22.84 -11.84
CA GLN A 168 4.03 23.92 -12.10
C GLN A 168 3.38 25.24 -12.58
N LYS A 169 2.12 25.19 -13.02
CA LYS A 169 1.33 26.37 -13.44
C LYS A 169 0.35 26.85 -12.37
N MET A 170 0.13 26.07 -11.32
CA MET A 170 -0.80 26.43 -10.24
C MET A 170 -0.19 27.52 -9.37
N THR A 171 -1.03 28.44 -8.91
CA THR A 171 -0.63 29.53 -8.01
C THR A 171 -1.49 29.50 -6.76
N THR A 172 -0.86 29.66 -5.60
CA THR A 172 -1.55 29.82 -4.32
C THR A 172 -2.49 31.03 -4.35
N HIS A 173 -3.69 30.87 -3.80
CA HIS A 173 -4.67 31.93 -3.72
C HIS A 173 -4.25 32.96 -2.67
N LYS A 174 -4.08 34.22 -3.08
CA LYS A 174 -3.66 35.33 -2.19
C LYS A 174 -4.82 36.05 -1.50
N HIS A 175 -6.06 35.64 -1.73
CA HIS A 175 -7.24 36.36 -1.24
C HIS A 175 -7.95 35.60 -0.13
N ASN A 176 -8.65 36.37 0.72
CA ASN A 176 -9.47 35.81 1.78
C ASN A 176 -10.61 35.01 1.15
N ILE A 177 -10.49 33.68 1.18
CA ILE A 177 -11.47 32.77 0.60
C ILE A 177 -12.67 32.69 1.53
N ASP A 178 -13.87 32.67 0.97
CA ASP A 178 -15.10 32.58 1.73
C ASP A 178 -15.23 31.24 2.49
N ASP A 179 -15.80 31.29 3.70
CA ASP A 179 -15.96 30.11 4.56
C ASP A 179 -16.89 29.07 3.92
N GLN A 180 -17.91 29.48 3.14
CA GLN A 180 -18.80 28.52 2.49
C GLN A 180 -18.06 27.73 1.40
N ILE A 181 -17.11 28.36 0.69
CA ILE A 181 -16.27 27.69 -0.30
C ILE A 181 -15.41 26.62 0.38
N LEU A 182 -14.76 26.97 1.50
CA LEU A 182 -13.92 26.03 2.26
C LEU A 182 -14.74 24.86 2.80
N LEU A 183 -15.92 25.13 3.36
CA LEU A 183 -16.81 24.09 3.86
C LEU A 183 -17.39 23.21 2.75
N SER A 184 -17.68 23.78 1.58
CA SER A 184 -18.11 23.02 0.40
C SER A 184 -16.99 22.10 -0.09
N LYS A 185 -15.75 22.58 -0.12
CA LYS A 185 -14.59 21.78 -0.52
C LYS A 185 -14.25 20.68 0.49
N LEU A 186 -14.38 20.98 1.78
CA LEU A 186 -14.26 19.97 2.84
C LEU A 186 -15.29 18.84 2.66
N ALA A 187 -16.55 19.21 2.39
CA ALA A 187 -17.62 18.26 2.12
C ALA A 187 -17.39 17.42 0.85
N GLN A 188 -16.87 18.07 -0.19
CA GLN A 188 -16.52 17.41 -1.45
C GLN A 188 -15.40 16.39 -1.21
N LEU A 189 -14.31 16.80 -0.56
CA LEU A 189 -13.17 15.94 -0.24
C LEU A 189 -13.60 14.72 0.58
N GLU A 190 -14.43 14.92 1.61
CA GLU A 190 -14.99 13.84 2.43
C GLU A 190 -15.73 12.80 1.58
N ASN A 191 -16.61 13.23 0.68
CA ASN A 191 -17.35 12.32 -0.20
C ASN A 191 -16.46 11.60 -1.20
N GLU A 192 -15.49 12.30 -1.80
CA GLU A 192 -14.56 11.73 -2.78
C GLU A 192 -13.65 10.68 -2.14
N ILE A 193 -13.17 10.90 -0.91
CA ILE A 193 -12.40 9.90 -0.15
C ILE A 193 -13.23 8.65 0.08
N ILE A 194 -14.46 8.80 0.59
CA ILE A 194 -15.36 7.66 0.82
C ILE A 194 -15.57 6.90 -0.48
N GLN A 195 -15.92 7.58 -1.57
CA GLN A 195 -16.19 6.95 -2.85
C GLN A 195 -14.95 6.23 -3.41
N ALA A 196 -13.76 6.82 -3.33
CA ALA A 196 -12.53 6.19 -3.78
C ALA A 196 -12.22 4.91 -2.97
N LEU A 197 -12.38 4.95 -1.65
CA LEU A 197 -12.12 3.79 -0.78
C LEU A 197 -13.19 2.69 -0.95
N GLU A 198 -14.45 3.04 -1.18
CA GLU A 198 -15.52 2.08 -1.50
C GLU A 198 -15.29 1.41 -2.86
N GLN A 199 -14.90 2.17 -3.89
CA GLN A 199 -14.53 1.64 -5.20
C GLN A 199 -13.34 0.67 -5.11
N HIS A 200 -12.32 1.01 -4.32
CA HIS A 200 -11.16 0.14 -4.11
C HIS A 200 -11.50 -1.15 -3.34
N SER A 201 -12.21 -1.03 -2.23
CA SER A 201 -12.45 -2.15 -1.30
C SER A 201 -13.60 -3.07 -1.74
N GLN A 202 -14.42 -2.66 -2.73
CA GLN A 202 -15.64 -3.34 -3.17
C GLN A 202 -16.64 -3.60 -2.04
N LYS A 203 -16.58 -2.80 -0.97
CA LYS A 203 -17.46 -2.84 0.20
C LYS A 203 -17.77 -1.43 0.66
N ASN A 204 -18.92 -1.23 1.31
CA ASN A 204 -19.19 0.01 2.04
C ASN A 204 -18.16 0.10 3.17
N VAL A 205 -17.25 1.07 3.11
CA VAL A 205 -16.22 1.25 4.12
C VAL A 205 -16.78 2.19 5.18
N SER A 206 -17.12 1.66 6.35
CA SER A 206 -17.17 2.48 7.55
C SER A 206 -15.71 2.80 7.92
N ILE A 207 -15.23 3.96 7.52
CA ILE A 207 -13.87 4.39 7.84
C ILE A 207 -13.89 4.80 9.31
N GLU A 208 -13.46 3.89 10.19
CA GLU A 208 -13.23 4.16 11.60
C GLU A 208 -11.79 4.60 11.79
N THR A 209 -11.59 5.87 12.11
CA THR A 209 -10.29 6.37 12.57
C THR A 209 -10.26 6.40 14.10
N GLY A 210 -9.06 6.50 14.67
CA GLY A 210 -8.91 6.75 16.12
C GLY A 210 -9.65 8.01 16.61
N SER A 211 -10.03 8.90 15.68
CA SER A 211 -10.83 10.11 15.85
C SER A 211 -12.31 9.96 15.43
N GLY A 212 -12.87 8.75 15.44
CA GLY A 212 -14.30 8.48 15.19
C GLY A 212 -14.61 7.87 13.80
N THR A 213 -15.89 7.75 13.46
CA THR A 213 -16.32 7.25 12.14
C THR A 213 -16.51 8.41 11.16
N LEU A 214 -16.06 8.26 9.92
CA LEU A 214 -16.35 9.20 8.83
C LEU A 214 -17.87 9.16 8.59
N CYS A 215 -18.58 10.11 9.19
CA CYS A 215 -20.03 10.12 9.26
C CYS A 215 -20.54 11.47 8.76
N LYS A 216 -21.57 11.43 7.91
CA LYS A 216 -22.16 12.59 7.23
C LYS A 216 -22.65 13.72 8.16
N GLU A 217 -22.82 13.44 9.45
CA GLU A 217 -23.42 14.34 10.44
C GLU A 217 -22.42 14.77 11.52
N SER A 218 -21.31 15.37 11.09
CA SER A 218 -20.35 16.01 12.01
C SER A 218 -20.50 17.53 11.97
N LYS A 219 -20.22 18.20 13.10
CA LYS A 219 -20.18 19.67 13.15
C LYS A 219 -19.08 20.14 12.20
N ARG A 220 -19.35 21.19 11.42
CA ARG A 220 -18.41 21.74 10.44
C ARG A 220 -18.00 23.16 10.79
N ASN A 221 -16.70 23.43 10.87
CA ASN A 221 -16.17 24.76 11.18
C ASN A 221 -15.02 25.16 10.24
N VAL A 222 -14.78 26.47 10.16
CA VAL A 222 -13.56 27.03 9.60
C VAL A 222 -12.86 27.79 10.73
N TYR A 223 -11.59 27.49 10.94
CA TYR A 223 -10.77 28.18 11.92
C TYR A 223 -9.75 29.07 11.23
N ARG A 224 -9.75 30.35 11.64
CA ARG A 224 -8.83 31.39 11.16
C ARG A 224 -8.18 32.04 12.35
N HIS A 225 -6.86 32.25 12.29
CA HIS A 225 -6.06 33.11 13.18
C HIS A 225 -6.60 33.33 14.60
N GLU A 226 -7.47 34.33 14.79
CA GLU A 226 -7.97 34.80 16.09
C GLU A 226 -8.95 33.83 16.76
N ASN A 227 -9.60 32.96 15.99
CA ASN A 227 -10.45 31.86 16.45
C ASN A 227 -9.84 30.52 16.00
N GLY A 228 -8.54 30.32 16.17
CA GLY A 228 -7.88 29.05 15.87
C GLY A 228 -8.44 27.88 16.70
N PRO A 229 -8.29 26.62 16.23
CA PRO A 229 -8.63 25.46 17.07
C PRO A 229 -7.75 25.46 18.33
N THR A 230 -8.25 24.89 19.43
CA THR A 230 -7.42 24.70 20.62
C THR A 230 -6.28 23.71 20.33
N LYS A 231 -5.25 23.72 21.18
CA LYS A 231 -4.16 22.75 21.07
C LYS A 231 -4.66 21.31 21.22
N GLU A 232 -5.64 21.07 22.10
CA GLU A 232 -6.26 19.74 22.22
C GLU A 232 -6.98 19.36 20.93
N GLN A 233 -7.78 20.27 20.35
CA GLN A 233 -8.48 20.00 19.08
C GLN A 233 -7.52 19.66 17.94
N LEU A 234 -6.36 20.33 17.85
CA LEU A 234 -5.34 19.99 16.86
C LEU A 234 -4.70 18.63 17.14
N TYR A 235 -4.38 18.34 18.40
CA TYR A 235 -3.74 17.09 18.83
C TYR A 235 -4.66 15.87 18.61
N ASP A 236 -5.94 16.04 18.87
CA ASP A 236 -6.96 15.00 18.70
C ASP A 236 -7.50 14.91 17.27
N SER A 237 -6.95 15.71 16.34
CA SER A 237 -7.34 15.71 14.93
C SER A 237 -6.24 15.17 14.02
N ILE A 238 -6.68 14.52 12.94
CA ILE A 238 -5.81 14.07 11.85
C ILE A 238 -6.13 14.81 10.55
N ASN A 239 -5.22 14.76 9.59
CA ASN A 239 -5.52 15.24 8.23
C ASN A 239 -6.62 14.36 7.63
N LEU A 240 -7.61 14.97 6.96
CA LEU A 240 -8.77 14.24 6.44
C LEU A 240 -8.38 13.15 5.41
N GLN A 241 -7.31 13.36 4.65
CA GLN A 241 -6.78 12.43 3.65
C GLN A 241 -5.87 11.34 4.24
N HIS A 242 -5.65 11.29 5.56
CA HIS A 242 -4.70 10.36 6.19
C HIS A 242 -4.90 8.89 5.80
N ASP A 243 -6.13 8.39 5.83
CA ASP A 243 -6.40 7.00 5.47
C ASP A 243 -6.24 6.75 3.97
N LEU A 244 -6.61 7.72 3.14
CA LEU A 244 -6.39 7.65 1.70
C LEU A 244 -4.89 7.58 1.39
N ASP A 245 -4.07 8.40 2.05
CA ASP A 245 -2.61 8.41 1.90
C ASP A 245 -1.99 7.06 2.28
N ARG A 246 -2.52 6.44 3.34
CA ARG A 246 -2.10 5.10 3.78
C ARG A 246 -2.47 4.03 2.76
N GLU A 247 -3.64 4.13 2.15
CA GLU A 247 -4.16 3.15 1.19
C GLU A 247 -3.71 3.39 -0.25
N LEU A 248 -3.14 4.56 -0.59
CA LEU A 248 -2.72 4.90 -1.96
C LEU A 248 -1.89 3.81 -2.64
N ARG A 249 -0.93 3.23 -1.90
CA ARG A 249 -0.10 2.13 -2.40
C ARG A 249 -0.91 0.87 -2.71
N ASN A 250 -1.89 0.54 -1.87
CA ASN A 250 -2.76 -0.62 -2.06
C ASN A 250 -3.73 -0.38 -3.22
N ILE A 251 -4.21 0.86 -3.38
CA ILE A 251 -5.04 1.29 -4.53
C ILE A 251 -4.27 1.11 -5.84
N ILE A 252 -3.03 1.59 -5.90
CA ILE A 252 -2.15 1.45 -7.07
C ILE A 252 -1.88 -0.02 -7.37
N TYR A 253 -1.49 -0.80 -6.36
CA TYR A 253 -1.26 -2.22 -6.52
C TYR A 253 -2.54 -2.98 -6.95
N GLY A 254 -3.70 -2.64 -6.39
CA GLY A 254 -4.97 -3.26 -6.73
C GLY A 254 -5.39 -3.00 -8.18
N SER A 255 -5.06 -1.82 -8.73
CA SER A 255 -5.45 -1.40 -10.08
C SER A 255 -4.43 -1.81 -11.14
N LEU A 256 -3.14 -1.69 -10.84
CA LEU A 256 -2.04 -1.81 -11.80
C LEU A 256 -1.05 -2.96 -11.50
N GLY A 257 -1.21 -3.64 -10.36
CA GLY A 257 -0.31 -4.70 -9.92
C GLY A 257 1.09 -4.21 -9.54
N ASP A 258 2.07 -5.10 -9.64
CA ASP A 258 3.47 -4.82 -9.28
C ASP A 258 4.11 -3.73 -10.15
N ASP A 259 3.78 -3.67 -11.44
CA ASP A 259 4.37 -2.69 -12.36
C ASP A 259 3.99 -1.25 -11.97
N GLY A 260 2.71 -1.00 -11.62
CA GLY A 260 2.29 0.31 -11.14
C GLY A 260 2.88 0.64 -9.76
N LEU A 261 3.05 -0.35 -8.89
CA LEU A 261 3.68 -0.15 -7.59
C LEU A 261 5.18 0.19 -7.72
N ASP A 262 5.88 -0.46 -8.66
CA ASP A 262 7.28 -0.15 -9.00
C ASP A 262 7.40 1.29 -9.54
N GLU A 263 6.53 1.70 -10.47
CA GLU A 263 6.49 3.08 -10.97
C GLU A 263 6.20 4.11 -9.86
N TYR A 264 5.28 3.82 -8.95
CA TYR A 264 5.01 4.65 -7.77
C TYR A 264 6.27 4.88 -6.94
N PHE A 265 7.02 3.80 -6.64
CA PHE A 265 8.24 3.90 -5.84
C PHE A 265 9.38 4.60 -6.56
N PHE A 266 9.47 4.40 -7.88
CA PHE A 266 10.44 5.08 -8.70
C PHE A 266 10.14 6.60 -8.69
N LEU A 267 8.93 7.00 -9.08
CA LEU A 267 8.59 8.42 -9.26
C LEU A 267 8.57 9.25 -7.97
N ARG A 268 8.38 8.62 -6.80
CA ARG A 268 8.24 9.35 -5.53
C ARG A 268 9.44 10.25 -5.20
N ALA A 269 10.67 9.75 -5.27
CA ALA A 269 11.85 10.53 -4.88
C ALA A 269 12.12 11.72 -5.82
N PRO A 270 12.04 11.58 -7.16
CA PRO A 270 12.04 12.73 -8.05
C PRO A 270 10.95 13.76 -7.71
N LEU A 271 9.72 13.34 -7.42
CA LEU A 271 8.63 14.26 -7.06
C LEU A 271 8.85 14.97 -5.71
N GLU A 272 9.48 14.30 -4.75
CA GLU A 272 9.90 14.90 -3.47
C GLU A 272 10.94 16.01 -3.67
N GLU A 273 11.82 15.90 -4.67
CA GLU A 273 12.75 16.98 -5.04
C GLU A 273 12.07 18.14 -5.79
N LEU A 274 10.91 17.92 -6.41
CA LEU A 274 10.15 19.00 -7.06
C LEU A 274 9.43 19.89 -6.05
N THR A 275 8.88 19.30 -4.98
CA THR A 275 8.07 19.99 -3.99
C THR A 275 8.01 19.21 -2.69
N GLU A 276 8.07 19.92 -1.54
CA GLU A 276 7.91 19.31 -0.21
C GLU A 276 6.43 19.05 0.16
N ASN A 277 5.51 19.47 -0.70
CA ASN A 277 4.08 19.33 -0.47
C ASN A 277 3.57 17.90 -0.74
N GLU A 278 3.42 17.10 0.32
CA GLU A 278 2.95 15.71 0.24
C GLU A 278 1.60 15.58 -0.48
N THR A 279 0.65 16.50 -0.29
CA THR A 279 -0.64 16.48 -0.99
C THR A 279 -0.45 16.63 -2.50
N ALA A 280 0.45 17.52 -2.93
CA ALA A 280 0.77 17.68 -4.34
C ALA A 280 1.46 16.44 -4.92
N ILE A 281 2.40 15.83 -4.19
CA ILE A 281 3.07 14.59 -4.60
C ILE A 281 2.04 13.47 -4.78
N ASN A 282 1.17 13.26 -3.78
CA ASN A 282 0.14 12.23 -3.84
C ASN A 282 -0.87 12.48 -4.96
N TRP A 283 -1.23 13.75 -5.23
CA TRP A 283 -2.03 14.10 -6.39
C TRP A 283 -1.35 13.76 -7.71
N MET A 284 -0.06 14.05 -7.86
CA MET A 284 0.70 13.68 -9.06
C MET A 284 0.75 12.15 -9.23
N LEU A 285 1.02 11.41 -8.15
CA LEU A 285 1.05 9.94 -8.14
C LEU A 285 -0.32 9.30 -8.35
N TRP A 286 -1.42 9.95 -7.94
CA TRP A 286 -2.78 9.52 -8.30
C TRP A 286 -3.01 9.50 -9.80
N GLY A 287 -2.21 10.24 -10.58
CA GLY A 287 -2.17 10.16 -12.04
C GLY A 287 -1.99 8.74 -12.57
N LEU A 288 -1.29 7.87 -11.84
CA LEU A 288 -1.12 6.45 -12.19
C LEU A 288 -2.47 5.74 -12.31
N VAL A 289 -3.39 5.99 -11.36
CA VAL A 289 -4.67 5.27 -11.24
C VAL A 289 -5.88 6.11 -11.62
N SER A 290 -5.70 7.38 -11.98
CA SER A 290 -6.80 8.32 -12.21
C SER A 290 -7.90 7.82 -13.17
N ASN A 291 -7.54 7.04 -14.19
CA ASN A 291 -8.51 6.47 -15.15
C ASN A 291 -9.33 5.29 -14.60
N HIS A 292 -9.04 4.82 -13.38
CA HIS A 292 -9.73 3.71 -12.72
C HIS A 292 -10.77 4.17 -11.70
N PHE A 293 -10.85 5.47 -11.42
CA PHE A 293 -11.72 6.05 -10.41
C PHE A 293 -12.57 7.17 -10.99
N ASP A 294 -13.81 7.30 -10.53
CA ASP A 294 -14.72 8.36 -10.99
C ASP A 294 -14.45 9.71 -10.31
N VAL A 295 -13.65 9.69 -9.24
CA VAL A 295 -13.34 10.83 -8.39
C VAL A 295 -11.84 10.97 -8.19
N ASP A 296 -11.41 12.22 -7.94
CA ASP A 296 -10.03 12.56 -7.61
C ASP A 296 -10.00 13.33 -6.28
N PRO A 297 -10.02 12.62 -5.13
CA PRO A 297 -9.96 13.27 -3.82
C PRO A 297 -8.70 14.13 -3.65
N TYR A 298 -7.59 13.76 -4.29
CA TYR A 298 -6.35 14.51 -4.21
C TYR A 298 -6.42 15.85 -4.97
N GLN A 299 -7.24 15.96 -6.01
CA GLN A 299 -7.50 17.23 -6.68
C GLN A 299 -8.16 18.21 -5.70
N THR A 300 -9.21 17.78 -5.00
CA THR A 300 -9.90 18.65 -4.03
C THR A 300 -9.01 18.98 -2.83
N ALA A 301 -8.21 18.01 -2.36
CA ALA A 301 -7.23 18.25 -1.30
C ALA A 301 -6.15 19.26 -1.73
N LEU A 302 -5.65 19.15 -2.96
CA LEU A 302 -4.68 20.11 -3.52
C LEU A 302 -5.29 21.50 -3.67
N GLU A 303 -6.55 21.60 -4.10
CA GLU A 303 -7.26 22.89 -4.16
C GLU A 303 -7.34 23.53 -2.78
N LEU A 304 -7.74 22.79 -1.73
CA LEU A 304 -7.72 23.29 -0.35
C LEU A 304 -6.31 23.72 0.08
N ASN A 305 -5.29 22.93 -0.25
CA ASN A 305 -3.90 23.27 0.06
C ASN A 305 -3.45 24.59 -0.64
N LEU A 306 -3.80 24.78 -1.91
CA LEU A 306 -3.57 26.03 -2.66
C LEU A 306 -4.37 27.23 -2.12
N MET A 307 -5.36 26.99 -1.27
CA MET A 307 -6.10 28.00 -0.52
C MET A 307 -5.50 28.27 0.87
N ASN A 308 -4.34 27.66 1.19
CA ASN A 308 -3.75 27.61 2.53
C ASN A 308 -4.72 27.07 3.58
N ALA A 309 -5.54 26.10 3.18
CA ALA A 309 -6.56 25.48 4.00
C ALA A 309 -6.20 24.01 4.24
N GLU A 310 -6.04 23.63 5.50
CA GLU A 310 -5.76 22.26 5.90
C GLU A 310 -7.05 21.58 6.41
N PRO A 311 -7.57 20.56 5.70
CA PRO A 311 -8.74 19.81 6.15
C PRO A 311 -8.37 18.85 7.29
N ARG A 312 -9.10 18.95 8.39
CA ARG A 312 -8.89 18.17 9.62
C ARG A 312 -10.13 17.41 10.02
N TRP A 313 -9.89 16.24 10.59
CA TRP A 313 -10.88 15.36 11.18
C TRP A 313 -10.60 15.25 12.69
N GLY A 314 -11.50 15.79 13.52
CA GLY A 314 -11.55 15.53 14.96
C GLY A 314 -12.75 14.66 15.37
N GLN A 315 -12.79 14.24 16.63
CA GLN A 315 -13.77 13.27 17.15
C GLN A 315 -15.24 13.62 16.84
N ASP A 316 -15.62 14.87 17.08
CA ASP A 316 -17.01 15.34 16.92
C ASP A 316 -17.16 16.42 15.84
N GLU A 317 -16.08 16.76 15.13
CA GLU A 317 -16.11 17.84 14.15
C GLU A 317 -15.19 17.60 12.95
N ARG A 318 -15.56 18.19 11.82
CA ARG A 318 -14.71 18.33 10.62
C ARG A 318 -14.45 19.80 10.43
N PHE A 319 -13.20 20.16 10.23
CA PHE A 319 -12.86 21.58 10.13
C PHE A 319 -11.74 21.84 9.16
N VAL A 320 -11.66 23.08 8.71
CA VAL A 320 -10.54 23.58 7.93
C VAL A 320 -9.76 24.56 8.79
N VAL A 321 -8.44 24.39 8.85
CA VAL A 321 -7.53 25.37 9.46
C VAL A 321 -6.93 26.21 8.35
N VAL A 322 -7.21 27.51 8.34
CA VAL A 322 -6.61 28.44 7.38
C VAL A 322 -5.29 28.96 7.93
N THR A 323 -4.19 28.55 7.31
CA THR A 323 -2.85 29.05 7.60
C THR A 323 -2.59 30.31 6.77
N THR A 324 -1.87 31.28 7.32
CA THR A 324 -1.38 32.39 6.48
C THR A 324 -0.25 31.88 5.61
N ALA A 325 -0.27 32.26 4.33
CA ALA A 325 0.91 32.13 3.48
C ALA A 325 2.08 32.85 4.15
N VAL A 326 3.19 32.14 4.33
CA VAL A 326 4.47 32.71 4.80
C VAL A 326 5.03 33.67 3.75
#